data_AF-A0A561SU23-F1
#
_entry.id   AF-A0A561SU23-F1
#
_cell.length_a   1.000
_cell.length_b   1.000
_cell.length_c   1.000
_cell.angle_alpha   90.00
_cell.angle_beta   90.00
_cell.angle_gamma   90.00
#
_symmetry.space_group_name_H-M   'P 1'
#
loop_
_entity.id
_entity.type
_entity.pdbx_description
1 polymer ?
#
loop_
_entity_poly.entity_id
_entity_poly.type
_entity_poly.pdbx_seq_one_letter_code
_entity_poly.pdbx_strand_id
1 'polypeptide(L)'
;MRPVRVAVQEGAGFVRIAGAGDDGAPWLIAELPASGPGVAALLADLVGPPPRELVLVHPARWPPERAAQWARDCAGLAAAVRTVPAPLAAAGEGEVAVLDVGASTTEATRLDAAGRVRAVAAGEVGGRLLDELVAAHTGRDPAAARAVREALSLLPAVDGVEAAQVRPLLAEPLTAAVAALREVVSGAPRVVLIGGVARTPLLARVVDESGLTQAEVPPRPEAAAVLGALERTLEPHCSLERPETAVRLQAGPYLPRLPARPRRALRGALLGVAAAVGLASLLLLGWLLVPPGAEAVPAGALVQYGYRLDVPAGWEHTGGLPERRRVLLTPVAAPEGSDLIAVERSPLGYDTAAEPQRARAELRAAYDAALREGSAFSGYDPAGHFAGRQVTAYRQEDPGGTVVDWYVVLDRDAQLSVGCRHTPAGAEAVRAACAVVVASVRAG
;
A
#
# COMPACT_ATOMS: atom_id res chain seq x y z
N MET A 1 11.85 12.28 -22.34
CA MET A 1 12.37 11.08 -23.05
C MET A 1 11.22 10.46 -23.82
N ARG A 2 11.46 9.98 -25.04
CA ARG A 2 10.43 9.26 -25.82
C ARG A 2 10.44 7.79 -25.45
N PRO A 3 9.29 7.15 -25.17
CA PRO A 3 9.26 5.73 -24.88
C PRO A 3 9.42 4.93 -26.18
N VAL A 4 10.28 3.91 -26.15
CA VAL A 4 10.44 2.95 -27.25
C VAL A 4 9.62 1.70 -27.01
N ARG A 5 9.27 1.42 -25.75
CA ARG A 5 8.34 0.37 -25.32
C ARG A 5 7.20 1.00 -24.54
N VAL A 6 5.99 0.56 -24.79
CA VAL A 6 4.78 1.09 -24.16
C VAL A 6 3.92 -0.05 -23.65
N ALA A 7 3.38 0.08 -22.44
CA ALA A 7 2.39 -0.86 -21.91
C ALA A 7 1.07 -0.15 -21.70
N VAL A 8 -0.02 -0.81 -22.06
CA VAL A 8 -1.39 -0.30 -21.93
C VAL A 8 -2.24 -1.30 -21.19
N GLN A 9 -2.98 -0.83 -20.18
CA GLN A 9 -3.99 -1.61 -19.48
C GLN A 9 -5.34 -0.91 -19.57
N GLU A 10 -6.34 -1.60 -20.12
CA GLU A 10 -7.73 -1.15 -20.08
C GLU A 10 -8.43 -1.70 -18.84
N GLY A 11 -8.84 -0.80 -17.96
CA GLY A 11 -9.67 -1.11 -16.80
C GLY A 11 -11.09 -0.55 -16.95
N ALA A 12 -12.01 -1.03 -16.10
CA ALA A 12 -13.41 -0.61 -16.11
C ALA A 12 -13.64 0.87 -15.69
N GLY A 13 -12.63 1.54 -15.14
CA GLY A 13 -12.69 2.95 -14.77
C GLY A 13 -11.57 3.80 -15.39
N PHE A 14 -10.42 3.20 -15.68
CA PHE A 14 -9.25 3.91 -16.17
C PHE A 14 -8.49 3.10 -17.23
N VAL A 15 -7.90 3.79 -18.20
CA VAL A 15 -6.82 3.30 -19.05
C VAL A 15 -5.50 3.79 -18.47
N ARG A 16 -4.54 2.88 -18.29
CA ARG A 16 -3.19 3.20 -17.83
C ARG A 16 -2.20 2.98 -18.95
N ILE A 17 -1.27 3.93 -19.10
CA ILE A 17 -0.22 3.89 -20.11
C ILE A 17 1.10 4.14 -19.43
N ALA A 18 2.03 3.20 -19.59
CA ALA A 18 3.41 3.33 -19.12
C ALA A 18 4.37 3.28 -20.32
N GLY A 19 5.53 3.90 -20.15
CA GLY A 19 6.60 3.93 -21.16
C GLY A 19 7.94 3.53 -20.57
N ALA A 20 8.82 3.01 -21.41
CA ALA A 20 10.22 2.74 -21.09
C ALA A 20 11.12 3.12 -22.28
N GLY A 21 12.33 3.60 -21.97
CA GLY A 21 13.41 3.72 -22.96
C GLY A 21 14.03 2.36 -23.27
N ASP A 22 15.08 2.33 -24.10
CA ASP A 22 15.80 1.07 -24.42
C ASP A 22 16.36 0.45 -23.13
N ASP A 23 17.09 1.23 -22.33
CA ASP A 23 17.70 0.80 -21.06
C ASP A 23 17.15 1.56 -19.84
N GLY A 24 16.05 2.31 -20.02
CA GLY A 24 15.46 3.14 -18.97
C GLY A 24 14.45 2.38 -18.11
N ALA A 25 14.40 2.71 -16.81
CA ALA A 25 13.34 2.26 -15.92
C ALA A 25 11.97 2.72 -16.45
N PRO A 26 10.90 1.91 -16.30
CA PRO A 26 9.58 2.30 -16.77
C PRO A 26 9.00 3.45 -15.92
N TRP A 27 8.19 4.27 -16.56
CA TRP A 27 7.43 5.33 -15.89
C TRP A 27 5.98 5.34 -16.38
N LEU A 28 5.08 5.82 -15.51
CA LEU A 28 3.68 6.03 -15.88
C LEU A 28 3.60 7.30 -16.76
N ILE A 29 3.07 7.16 -17.96
CA ILE A 29 2.80 8.27 -18.88
C ILE A 29 1.46 8.92 -18.52
N ALA A 30 0.41 8.12 -18.36
CA ALA A 30 -0.93 8.61 -18.10
C ALA A 30 -1.81 7.58 -17.37
N GLU A 31 -2.75 8.10 -16.59
CA GLU A 31 -3.94 7.40 -16.10
C GLU A 31 -5.16 8.24 -16.52
N LEU A 32 -5.99 7.69 -17.40
CA LEU A 32 -7.12 8.41 -18.02
C LEU A 32 -8.43 7.67 -17.79
N PRO A 33 -9.59 8.35 -17.70
CA PRO A 33 -10.89 7.67 -17.63
C PRO A 33 -11.11 6.73 -18.83
N ALA A 34 -11.75 5.58 -18.59
CA ALA A 34 -11.95 4.54 -19.61
C ALA A 34 -12.90 4.92 -20.75
N SER A 35 -13.73 5.96 -20.60
CA SER A 35 -14.64 6.47 -21.64
C SER A 35 -13.93 7.28 -22.75
N GLY A 36 -12.61 7.12 -22.88
CA GLY A 36 -11.77 7.87 -23.81
C GLY A 36 -11.82 7.37 -25.26
N PRO A 37 -10.99 7.96 -26.15
CA PRO A 37 -11.04 7.73 -27.60
C PRO A 37 -10.47 6.37 -28.06
N GLY A 38 -10.24 5.42 -27.14
CA GLY A 38 -9.63 4.10 -27.41
C GLY A 38 -8.10 4.12 -27.49
N VAL A 39 -7.47 2.94 -27.41
CA VAL A 39 -6.00 2.79 -27.33
C VAL A 39 -5.27 3.48 -28.47
N ALA A 40 -5.74 3.33 -29.72
CA ALA A 40 -5.06 3.88 -30.89
C ALA A 40 -4.92 5.42 -30.83
N ALA A 41 -6.01 6.12 -30.50
CA ALA A 41 -6.01 7.57 -30.36
C ALA A 41 -5.14 8.01 -29.18
N LEU A 42 -5.25 7.32 -28.04
CA LEU A 42 -4.44 7.62 -26.86
C LEU A 42 -2.94 7.47 -27.12
N LEU A 43 -2.51 6.45 -27.87
CA LEU A 43 -1.11 6.28 -28.24
C LEU A 43 -0.65 7.39 -29.19
N ALA A 44 -1.45 7.74 -30.20
CA ALA A 44 -1.11 8.83 -31.11
C ALA A 44 -0.92 10.17 -30.37
N ASP A 45 -1.79 10.46 -29.40
CA ASP A 45 -1.78 11.73 -28.66
C ASP A 45 -0.67 11.79 -27.60
N LEU A 46 -0.46 10.70 -26.84
CA LEU A 46 0.42 10.70 -25.66
C LEU A 46 1.83 10.20 -25.94
N VAL A 47 1.98 9.27 -26.88
CA VAL A 47 3.28 8.65 -27.22
C VAL A 47 3.87 9.29 -28.47
N GLY A 48 3.02 9.67 -29.43
CA GLY A 48 3.42 10.24 -30.71
C GLY A 48 3.71 9.14 -31.74
N PRO A 49 4.93 9.06 -32.32
CA PRO A 49 5.26 8.01 -33.27
C PRO A 49 5.03 6.59 -32.69
N PRO A 50 4.69 5.59 -33.53
CA PRO A 50 4.49 4.22 -33.09
C PRO A 50 5.70 3.69 -32.30
N PRO A 51 5.52 3.14 -31.09
CA PRO A 51 6.61 2.55 -30.34
C PRO A 51 7.12 1.28 -31.04
N ARG A 52 8.33 0.85 -30.68
CA ARG A 52 8.89 -0.41 -31.15
C ARG A 52 8.10 -1.59 -30.60
N GLU A 53 7.67 -1.51 -29.35
CA GLU A 53 6.92 -2.54 -28.67
C GLU A 53 5.69 -1.97 -27.96
N LEU A 54 4.56 -2.64 -28.12
CA LEU A 54 3.32 -2.40 -27.38
C LEU A 54 2.94 -3.66 -26.59
N VAL A 55 2.82 -3.51 -25.27
CA VAL A 55 2.42 -4.58 -24.34
C VAL A 55 1.00 -4.32 -23.86
N LEU A 56 0.08 -5.20 -24.21
CA LEU A 56 -1.32 -5.14 -23.82
C LEU A 56 -1.53 -5.95 -22.54
N VAL A 57 -1.77 -5.24 -21.44
CA VAL A 57 -1.98 -5.82 -20.12
C VAL A 57 -3.48 -6.09 -19.92
N HIS A 58 -3.84 -7.35 -19.67
CA HIS A 58 -5.24 -7.76 -19.55
C HIS A 58 -5.51 -8.53 -18.24
N PRO A 59 -6.75 -8.61 -17.76
CA PRO A 59 -7.10 -9.48 -16.63
C PRO A 59 -6.77 -10.95 -16.91
N ALA A 60 -6.38 -11.72 -15.89
CA ALA A 60 -6.06 -13.13 -16.05
C ALA A 60 -7.28 -14.00 -16.37
N ARG A 61 -8.49 -13.57 -15.99
CA ARG A 61 -9.73 -14.27 -16.36
C ARG A 61 -10.09 -14.18 -17.85
N TRP A 62 -9.40 -13.36 -18.64
CA TRP A 62 -9.69 -13.26 -20.07
C TRP A 62 -9.37 -14.59 -20.77
N PRO A 63 -10.30 -15.12 -21.59
CA PRO A 63 -9.98 -16.24 -22.46
C PRO A 63 -8.81 -15.89 -23.39
N PRO A 64 -7.90 -16.84 -23.71
CA PRO A 64 -6.77 -16.59 -24.60
C PRO A 64 -7.19 -16.02 -25.96
N GLU A 65 -8.35 -16.42 -26.50
CA GLU A 65 -8.87 -15.95 -27.78
C GLU A 65 -9.19 -14.46 -27.74
N ARG A 66 -9.69 -13.96 -26.60
CA ARG A 66 -10.00 -12.54 -26.39
C ARG A 66 -8.73 -11.71 -26.33
N ALA A 67 -7.71 -12.15 -25.60
CA ALA A 67 -6.42 -11.48 -25.55
C ALA A 67 -5.75 -11.45 -26.95
N ALA A 68 -5.79 -12.58 -27.66
CA ALA A 68 -5.25 -12.67 -29.02
C ALA A 68 -6.01 -11.78 -30.03
N GLN A 69 -7.34 -11.66 -29.89
CA GLN A 69 -8.12 -10.73 -30.71
C GLN A 69 -7.70 -9.28 -30.43
N TRP A 70 -7.57 -8.90 -29.16
CA TRP A 70 -7.14 -7.54 -28.80
C TRP A 70 -5.75 -7.21 -29.35
N ALA A 71 -4.82 -8.16 -29.32
CA ALA A 71 -3.49 -8.01 -29.94
C ALA A 71 -3.58 -7.78 -31.46
N ARG A 72 -4.46 -8.51 -32.16
CA ARG A 72 -4.68 -8.32 -33.61
C ARG A 72 -5.25 -6.93 -33.91
N ASP A 73 -6.20 -6.47 -33.11
CA ASP A 73 -6.83 -5.15 -33.28
C ASP A 73 -5.79 -4.01 -33.09
N CYS A 74 -4.72 -4.26 -32.33
CA CYS A 74 -3.64 -3.31 -32.09
C CYS A 74 -2.39 -3.51 -32.97
N ALA A 75 -2.35 -4.52 -33.87
CA ALA A 75 -1.13 -4.92 -34.59
C ALA A 75 -0.47 -3.79 -35.40
N GLY A 76 -1.23 -2.79 -35.85
CA GLY A 76 -0.72 -1.62 -36.59
C GLY A 76 -0.20 -0.47 -35.73
N LEU A 77 -0.26 -0.58 -34.40
CA LEU A 77 0.07 0.52 -33.48
C LEU A 77 1.54 0.50 -33.02
N ALA A 78 2.27 -0.58 -33.27
CA ALA A 78 3.69 -0.75 -32.92
C ALA A 78 4.37 -1.77 -33.84
N ALA A 79 5.71 -1.80 -33.85
CA ALA A 79 6.44 -2.80 -34.64
C ALA A 79 6.26 -4.23 -34.09
N ALA A 80 6.04 -4.37 -32.78
CA ALA A 80 5.68 -5.61 -32.11
C ALA A 80 4.56 -5.36 -31.10
N VAL A 81 3.56 -6.26 -31.08
CA VAL A 81 2.45 -6.23 -30.12
C VAL A 81 2.41 -7.57 -29.38
N ARG A 82 2.41 -7.52 -28.04
CA ARG A 82 2.28 -8.70 -27.18
C ARG A 82 1.24 -8.49 -26.09
N THR A 83 0.74 -9.56 -25.51
CA THR A 83 -0.22 -9.53 -24.40
C THR A 83 0.40 -10.14 -23.16
N VAL A 84 0.01 -9.64 -21.98
CA VAL A 84 0.41 -10.20 -20.69
C VAL A 84 -0.74 -10.11 -19.68
N PRO A 85 -0.99 -11.18 -18.89
CA PRO A 85 -1.90 -11.08 -17.76
C PRO A 85 -1.38 -10.08 -16.72
N ALA A 86 -2.26 -9.21 -16.22
CA ALA A 86 -1.97 -8.23 -15.18
C ALA A 86 -1.28 -8.82 -13.94
N PRO A 87 -1.72 -9.96 -13.36
CA PRO A 87 -1.03 -10.53 -12.20
C PRO A 87 0.39 -10.99 -12.51
N LEU A 88 0.63 -11.56 -13.71
CA LEU A 88 1.98 -11.95 -14.14
C LEU A 88 2.87 -10.72 -14.34
N ALA A 89 2.33 -9.68 -14.99
CA ALA A 89 3.06 -8.45 -15.21
C ALA A 89 3.47 -7.78 -13.89
N ALA A 90 2.55 -7.73 -12.90
CA ALA A 90 2.81 -7.11 -11.62
C ALA A 90 3.77 -7.92 -10.72
N ALA A 91 3.52 -9.23 -10.54
CA ALA A 91 4.28 -10.03 -9.58
C ALA A 91 5.57 -10.62 -10.15
N GLY A 92 5.61 -10.86 -11.47
CA GLY A 92 6.71 -11.53 -12.15
C GLY A 92 6.69 -13.04 -12.03
N GLU A 93 7.83 -13.64 -12.37
CA GLU A 93 8.08 -15.06 -12.18
C GLU A 93 8.16 -15.41 -10.68
N GLY A 94 7.95 -16.69 -10.39
CA GLY A 94 7.89 -17.23 -9.04
C GLY A 94 6.47 -17.49 -8.57
N GLU A 95 6.32 -18.50 -7.73
CA GLU A 95 5.03 -18.92 -7.18
C GLU A 95 4.42 -17.80 -6.33
N VAL A 96 3.20 -17.36 -6.67
CA VAL A 96 2.56 -16.19 -6.05
C VAL A 96 1.05 -16.23 -6.20
N ALA A 97 0.34 -15.74 -5.19
CA ALA A 97 -1.05 -15.35 -5.32
C ALA A 97 -1.14 -13.83 -5.49
N VAL A 98 -1.90 -13.36 -6.48
CA VAL A 98 -2.10 -11.93 -6.72
C VAL A 98 -3.56 -11.60 -6.50
N LEU A 99 -3.85 -10.59 -5.69
CA LEU A 99 -5.19 -10.04 -5.49
C LEU A 99 -5.28 -8.66 -6.15
N ASP A 100 -5.97 -8.58 -7.29
CA ASP A 100 -6.29 -7.32 -7.98
C ASP A 100 -7.69 -6.84 -7.58
N VAL A 101 -7.75 -5.80 -6.77
CA VAL A 101 -9.00 -5.12 -6.42
C VAL A 101 -9.11 -3.84 -7.23
N GLY A 102 -9.70 -3.99 -8.43
CA GLY A 102 -9.88 -2.92 -9.39
C GLY A 102 -11.05 -1.99 -9.07
N ALA A 103 -11.43 -1.17 -10.05
CA ALA A 103 -12.54 -0.22 -9.88
C ALA A 103 -13.91 -0.91 -9.70
N SER A 104 -14.09 -2.13 -10.20
CA SER A 104 -15.43 -2.73 -10.31
C SER A 104 -15.50 -4.17 -9.85
N THR A 105 -14.38 -4.88 -9.89
CA THR A 105 -14.30 -6.30 -9.61
C THR A 105 -12.99 -6.59 -8.90
N THR A 106 -13.00 -7.69 -8.16
CA THR A 106 -11.84 -8.30 -7.57
C THR A 106 -11.48 -9.53 -8.40
N GLU A 107 -10.20 -9.74 -8.65
CA GLU A 107 -9.67 -10.95 -9.26
C GLU A 107 -8.50 -11.45 -8.41
N ALA A 108 -8.57 -12.70 -7.96
CA ALA A 108 -7.47 -13.39 -7.31
C ALA A 108 -6.90 -14.43 -8.27
N THR A 109 -5.59 -14.44 -8.46
CA THR A 109 -4.90 -15.34 -9.40
C THR A 109 -3.72 -16.02 -8.72
N ARG A 110 -3.61 -17.35 -8.86
CA ARG A 110 -2.39 -18.08 -8.50
C ARG A 110 -1.52 -18.30 -9.73
N LEU A 111 -0.26 -17.92 -9.64
CA LEU A 111 0.77 -18.19 -10.63
C LEU A 111 1.71 -19.28 -10.09
N ASP A 112 2.16 -20.19 -10.96
CA ASP A 112 3.27 -21.09 -10.64
C ASP A 112 4.64 -20.40 -10.80
N ALA A 113 5.71 -21.13 -10.49
CA ALA A 113 7.08 -20.62 -10.61
C ALA A 113 7.44 -20.12 -12.02
N ALA A 114 6.80 -20.67 -13.06
CA ALA A 114 7.00 -20.28 -14.46
C ALA A 114 6.05 -19.15 -14.91
N GLY A 115 5.29 -18.55 -13.99
CA GLY A 115 4.34 -17.48 -14.31
C GLY A 115 3.04 -17.96 -14.96
N ARG A 116 2.77 -19.27 -14.99
CA ARG A 116 1.52 -19.80 -15.55
C ARG A 116 0.38 -19.67 -14.56
N VAL A 117 -0.77 -19.23 -15.04
CA VAL A 117 -2.01 -19.14 -14.26
C VAL A 117 -2.49 -20.55 -13.90
N ARG A 118 -2.59 -20.85 -12.61
CA ARG A 118 -3.04 -22.13 -12.05
C ARG A 118 -4.46 -22.11 -11.52
N ALA A 119 -4.88 -20.97 -10.98
CA ALA A 119 -6.22 -20.77 -10.47
C ALA A 119 -6.61 -19.30 -10.60
N VAL A 120 -7.89 -19.05 -10.83
CA VAL A 120 -8.47 -17.71 -10.85
C VAL A 120 -9.79 -17.77 -10.10
N ALA A 121 -9.99 -16.82 -9.18
CA ALA A 121 -11.27 -16.55 -8.53
C ALA A 121 -11.61 -15.07 -8.73
N ALA A 122 -12.91 -14.74 -8.76
CA ALA A 122 -13.36 -13.38 -8.97
C ALA A 122 -14.51 -13.04 -8.02
N GLY A 123 -14.61 -11.77 -7.65
CA GLY A 123 -15.68 -11.24 -6.82
C GLY A 123 -16.22 -9.92 -7.37
N GLU A 124 -17.48 -9.63 -7.07
CA GLU A 124 -18.16 -8.38 -7.46
C GLU A 124 -17.86 -7.23 -6.48
N VAL A 125 -16.63 -7.15 -6.00
CA VAL A 125 -16.15 -6.10 -5.10
C VAL A 125 -15.11 -5.28 -5.83
N GLY A 126 -15.27 -3.97 -5.85
CA GLY A 126 -14.27 -3.05 -6.39
C GLY A 126 -14.43 -1.66 -5.80
N GLY A 127 -13.52 -0.76 -6.18
CA GLY A 127 -13.48 0.62 -5.67
C GLY A 127 -14.81 1.36 -5.77
N ARG A 128 -15.56 1.21 -6.88
CA ARG A 128 -16.85 1.88 -7.07
C ARG A 128 -17.90 1.48 -6.02
N LEU A 129 -17.98 0.19 -5.68
CA LEU A 129 -18.86 -0.28 -4.61
C LEU A 129 -18.48 0.35 -3.27
N LEU A 130 -17.18 0.42 -2.97
CA LEU A 130 -16.70 1.04 -1.75
C LEU A 130 -17.02 2.54 -1.71
N ASP A 131 -16.82 3.23 -2.84
CA ASP A 131 -17.11 4.66 -3.00
C ASP A 131 -18.63 4.92 -2.84
N GLU A 132 -19.49 4.06 -3.39
CA GLU A 132 -20.95 4.13 -3.25
C GLU A 132 -21.42 3.93 -1.80
N LEU A 133 -20.80 3.01 -1.05
CA LEU A 133 -21.10 2.80 0.37
C LEU A 133 -20.72 4.03 1.20
N VAL A 134 -19.57 4.65 0.93
CA VAL A 134 -19.16 5.89 1.60
C VAL A 134 -20.05 7.06 1.19
N ALA A 135 -20.43 7.17 -0.09
CA ALA A 135 -21.35 8.18 -0.59
C ALA A 135 -22.71 8.10 0.11
N ALA A 136 -23.27 6.89 0.21
CA ALA A 136 -24.54 6.64 0.89
C ALA A 136 -24.48 6.99 2.39
N HIS A 137 -23.34 6.74 3.05
CA HIS A 137 -23.16 7.07 4.47
C HIS A 137 -22.98 8.57 4.72
N THR A 138 -22.23 9.24 3.85
CA THR A 138 -21.79 10.63 4.05
C THR A 138 -22.69 11.66 3.35
N GLY A 139 -23.58 11.22 2.46
CA GLY A 139 -24.40 12.09 1.61
C GLY A 139 -23.61 12.81 0.51
N ARG A 140 -22.39 12.35 0.21
CA ARG A 140 -21.49 12.95 -0.80
C ARG A 140 -21.67 12.30 -2.17
N ASP A 141 -21.24 12.99 -3.22
CA ASP A 141 -21.13 12.38 -4.55
C ASP A 141 -20.00 11.31 -4.58
N PRO A 142 -19.98 10.39 -5.56
CA PRO A 142 -19.00 9.30 -5.59
C PRO A 142 -17.53 9.75 -5.67
N ALA A 143 -17.23 10.87 -6.32
CA ALA A 143 -15.85 11.35 -6.43
C ALA A 143 -15.36 11.93 -5.10
N ALA A 144 -16.19 12.72 -4.42
CA ALA A 144 -15.92 13.19 -3.07
C ALA A 144 -15.86 12.04 -2.06
N ALA A 145 -16.74 11.04 -2.18
CA ALA A 145 -16.73 9.85 -1.34
C ALA A 145 -15.46 9.01 -1.51
N ARG A 146 -14.95 8.88 -2.74
CA ARG A 146 -13.65 8.26 -3.02
C ARG A 146 -12.52 9.00 -2.31
N ALA A 147 -12.47 10.33 -2.42
CA ALA A 147 -11.43 11.13 -1.75
C ALA A 147 -11.49 10.96 -0.22
N VAL A 148 -12.69 10.98 0.35
CA VAL A 148 -12.92 10.71 1.78
C VAL A 148 -12.46 9.30 2.16
N ARG A 149 -12.84 8.26 1.39
CA ARG A 149 -12.41 6.87 1.63
C ARG A 149 -10.89 6.73 1.61
N GLU A 150 -10.23 7.30 0.59
CA GLU A 150 -8.79 7.25 0.45
C GLU A 150 -8.10 7.97 1.60
N ALA A 151 -8.56 9.16 1.99
CA ALA A 151 -7.99 9.93 3.09
C ALA A 151 -8.22 9.28 4.47
N LEU A 152 -9.42 8.74 4.75
CA LEU A 152 -9.75 8.05 6.01
C LEU A 152 -9.01 6.71 6.19
N SER A 153 -8.39 6.19 5.13
CA SER A 153 -7.50 5.06 5.28
C SER A 153 -6.20 5.41 6.01
N LEU A 154 -5.88 6.71 6.11
CA LEU A 154 -4.67 7.25 6.69
C LEU A 154 -4.92 8.20 7.86
N LEU A 155 -6.11 8.79 7.91
CA LEU A 155 -6.50 9.79 8.89
C LEU A 155 -7.64 9.27 9.76
N PRO A 156 -7.69 9.62 11.06
CA PRO A 156 -8.79 9.25 11.95
C PRO A 156 -10.10 9.93 11.55
N ALA A 157 -10.04 11.11 10.93
CA ALA A 157 -11.21 11.85 10.48
C ALA A 157 -10.87 12.76 9.28
N VAL A 158 -11.86 13.01 8.41
CA VAL A 158 -11.78 13.89 7.24
C VAL A 158 -13.13 14.58 7.05
N ASP A 159 -13.13 15.91 6.99
CA ASP A 159 -14.33 16.73 6.80
C ASP A 159 -15.53 16.35 7.71
N GLY A 160 -15.24 16.03 8.98
CA GLY A 160 -16.25 15.64 9.97
C GLY A 160 -16.78 14.21 9.83
N VAL A 161 -16.19 13.39 8.97
CA VAL A 161 -16.44 11.95 8.87
C VAL A 161 -15.32 11.22 9.61
N GLU A 162 -15.68 10.33 10.54
CA GLU A 162 -14.71 9.56 11.33
C GLU A 162 -14.40 8.23 10.63
N ALA A 163 -13.13 7.82 10.60
CA ALA A 163 -12.69 6.56 10.04
C ALA A 163 -13.36 5.37 10.76
N ALA A 164 -13.61 5.49 12.07
CA ALA A 164 -14.34 4.50 12.85
C ALA A 164 -15.79 4.27 12.37
N GLN A 165 -16.41 5.24 11.70
CA GLN A 165 -17.75 5.10 11.12
C GLN A 165 -17.71 4.42 9.76
N VAL A 166 -16.64 4.66 8.98
CA VAL A 166 -16.49 4.16 7.62
C VAL A 166 -15.89 2.75 7.58
N ARG A 167 -14.89 2.45 8.41
CA ARG A 167 -14.18 1.15 8.42
C ARG A 167 -15.15 -0.06 8.49
N PRO A 168 -16.17 -0.10 9.38
CA PRO A 168 -17.11 -1.22 9.42
C PRO A 168 -17.94 -1.39 8.14
N LEU A 169 -18.24 -0.29 7.44
CA LEU A 169 -19.00 -0.33 6.17
C LEU A 169 -18.21 -0.98 5.05
N LEU A 170 -16.88 -0.84 5.08
CA LEU A 170 -15.98 -1.36 4.05
C LEU A 170 -15.50 -2.78 4.37
N ALA A 171 -15.57 -3.21 5.63
CA ALA A 171 -15.04 -4.48 6.10
C ALA A 171 -15.71 -5.69 5.40
N GLU A 172 -17.04 -5.70 5.28
CA GLU A 172 -17.77 -6.81 4.66
C GLU A 172 -17.42 -6.98 3.16
N PRO A 173 -17.49 -5.93 2.30
CA PRO A 173 -17.03 -6.03 0.92
C PRO A 173 -15.56 -6.48 0.80
N LEU A 174 -14.67 -5.91 1.61
CA LEU A 174 -13.26 -6.31 1.56
C LEU A 174 -13.03 -7.75 2.02
N THR A 175 -13.82 -8.25 2.97
CA THR A 175 -13.81 -9.67 3.36
C THR A 175 -14.22 -10.57 2.19
N ALA A 176 -15.18 -10.14 1.37
CA ALA A 176 -15.55 -10.88 0.15
C ALA A 176 -14.43 -10.86 -0.91
N ALA A 177 -13.66 -9.78 -1.03
CA ALA A 177 -12.44 -9.76 -1.85
C ALA A 177 -11.38 -10.76 -1.34
N VAL A 178 -11.19 -10.84 -0.02
CA VAL A 178 -10.28 -11.82 0.61
C VAL A 178 -10.79 -13.26 0.47
N ALA A 179 -12.11 -13.49 0.42
CA ALA A 179 -12.66 -14.81 0.15
C ALA A 179 -12.21 -15.33 -1.23
N ALA A 180 -12.22 -14.48 -2.27
CA ALA A 180 -11.68 -14.85 -3.58
C ALA A 180 -10.18 -15.19 -3.50
N LEU A 181 -9.39 -14.46 -2.70
CA LEU A 181 -7.98 -14.80 -2.48
C LEU A 181 -7.82 -16.18 -1.82
N ARG A 182 -8.62 -16.51 -0.82
CA ARG A 182 -8.56 -17.81 -0.13
C ARG A 182 -8.81 -19.00 -1.05
N GLU A 183 -9.62 -18.83 -2.09
CA GLU A 183 -9.88 -19.88 -3.08
C GLU A 183 -8.63 -20.26 -3.89
N VAL A 184 -7.68 -19.34 -4.06
CA VAL A 184 -6.51 -19.54 -4.92
C VAL A 184 -5.17 -19.58 -4.17
N VAL A 185 -5.10 -19.09 -2.93
CA VAL A 185 -3.82 -18.87 -2.21
C VAL A 185 -3.14 -20.14 -1.72
N SER A 186 -3.84 -21.28 -1.66
CA SER A 186 -3.29 -22.53 -1.12
C SER A 186 -1.94 -22.91 -1.77
N GLY A 187 -0.90 -22.98 -0.94
CA GLY A 187 0.47 -23.33 -1.36
C GLY A 187 1.30 -22.17 -1.93
N ALA A 188 0.73 -20.98 -2.12
CA ALA A 188 1.50 -19.82 -2.56
C ALA A 188 2.36 -19.26 -1.40
N PRO A 189 3.68 -19.05 -1.60
CA PRO A 189 4.59 -18.57 -0.55
C PRO A 189 4.54 -17.05 -0.35
N ARG A 190 3.81 -16.32 -1.19
CA ARG A 190 3.67 -14.86 -1.13
C ARG A 190 2.35 -14.41 -1.75
N VAL A 191 1.84 -13.29 -1.26
CA VAL A 191 0.65 -12.62 -1.78
C VAL A 191 1.03 -11.22 -2.27
N VAL A 192 0.60 -10.83 -3.47
CA VAL A 192 0.80 -9.46 -3.99
C VAL A 192 -0.56 -8.80 -4.16
N LEU A 193 -0.73 -7.61 -3.56
CA LEU A 193 -1.96 -6.84 -3.64
C LEU A 193 -1.79 -5.73 -4.68
N ILE A 194 -2.63 -5.74 -5.72
CA ILE A 194 -2.62 -4.74 -6.80
C ILE A 194 -4.01 -4.13 -7.00
N GLY A 195 -4.08 -3.13 -7.88
CA GLY A 195 -5.32 -2.43 -8.19
C GLY A 195 -5.52 -1.17 -7.36
N GLY A 196 -6.56 -0.41 -7.72
CA GLY A 196 -6.78 0.93 -7.16
C GLY A 196 -7.15 0.94 -5.68
N VAL A 197 -7.72 -0.15 -5.17
CA VAL A 197 -8.06 -0.29 -3.74
C VAL A 197 -6.84 -0.65 -2.90
N ALA A 198 -5.85 -1.35 -3.46
CA ALA A 198 -4.59 -1.68 -2.77
C ALA A 198 -3.72 -0.45 -2.46
N ARG A 199 -4.04 0.73 -2.98
CA ARG A 199 -3.41 2.00 -2.57
C ARG A 199 -3.69 2.38 -1.12
N THR A 200 -4.80 1.91 -0.56
CA THR A 200 -5.14 2.18 0.84
C THR A 200 -4.72 1.00 1.72
N PRO A 201 -4.19 1.26 2.94
CA PRO A 201 -3.75 0.19 3.84
C PRO A 201 -4.87 -0.71 4.33
N LEU A 202 -6.14 -0.30 4.18
CA LEU A 202 -7.28 -1.08 4.67
C LEU A 202 -7.39 -2.46 4.00
N LEU A 203 -7.11 -2.57 2.69
CA LEU A 203 -7.12 -3.88 2.02
C LEU A 203 -6.04 -4.80 2.59
N ALA A 204 -4.81 -4.30 2.73
CA ALA A 204 -3.70 -5.06 3.30
C ALA A 204 -4.03 -5.50 4.73
N ARG A 205 -4.58 -4.61 5.56
CA ARG A 205 -5.03 -4.94 6.92
C ARG A 205 -6.06 -6.07 6.93
N VAL A 206 -7.08 -6.01 6.07
CA VAL A 206 -8.12 -7.07 6.01
C VAL A 206 -7.52 -8.41 5.55
N VAL A 207 -6.52 -8.39 4.67
CA VAL A 207 -5.77 -9.61 4.29
C VAL A 207 -4.97 -10.15 5.48
N ASP A 208 -4.25 -9.30 6.21
CA ASP A 208 -3.47 -9.70 7.38
C ASP A 208 -4.35 -10.27 8.50
N GLU A 209 -5.45 -9.58 8.83
CA GLU A 209 -6.45 -10.01 9.83
C GLU A 209 -7.11 -11.35 9.44
N SER A 210 -7.10 -11.69 8.15
CA SER A 210 -7.63 -12.95 7.64
C SER A 210 -6.68 -14.15 7.85
N GLY A 211 -5.48 -13.91 8.37
CA GLY A 211 -4.43 -14.91 8.61
C GLY A 211 -3.58 -15.24 7.39
N LEU A 212 -3.74 -14.50 6.28
CA LEU A 212 -2.93 -14.65 5.08
C LEU A 212 -1.67 -13.80 5.22
N THR A 213 -0.62 -14.38 5.80
CA THR A 213 0.67 -13.71 6.01
C THR A 213 1.43 -13.51 4.70
N GLN A 214 2.41 -12.59 4.68
CA GLN A 214 3.28 -12.31 3.53
C GLN A 214 2.57 -11.60 2.36
N ALA A 215 1.62 -10.73 2.69
CA ALA A 215 1.06 -9.79 1.73
C ALA A 215 2.04 -8.64 1.45
N GLU A 216 2.31 -8.42 0.17
CA GLU A 216 3.15 -7.36 -0.35
C GLU A 216 2.31 -6.39 -1.18
N VAL A 217 2.53 -5.09 -1.00
CA VAL A 217 1.89 -4.05 -1.81
C VAL A 217 2.98 -3.36 -2.63
N PRO A 218 2.96 -3.44 -3.97
CA PRO A 218 3.90 -2.69 -4.80
C PRO A 218 3.80 -1.17 -4.52
N PRO A 219 4.85 -0.38 -4.79
CA PRO A 219 4.82 1.07 -4.50
C PRO A 219 3.72 1.85 -5.23
N ARG A 220 3.26 1.35 -6.38
CA ARG A 220 2.14 1.89 -7.16
C ARG A 220 1.20 0.75 -7.54
N PRO A 221 0.42 0.21 -6.60
CA PRO A 221 -0.33 -1.03 -6.82
C PRO A 221 -1.35 -0.92 -7.97
N GLU A 222 -1.88 0.28 -8.23
CA GLU A 222 -2.77 0.59 -9.34
C GLU A 222 -2.10 0.53 -10.71
N ALA A 223 -0.80 0.82 -10.77
CA ALA A 223 0.01 0.84 -11.99
C ALA A 223 1.03 -0.32 -12.08
N ALA A 224 1.06 -1.19 -11.07
CA ALA A 224 2.06 -2.25 -10.94
C ALA A 224 2.10 -3.16 -12.18
N ALA A 225 0.95 -3.47 -12.75
CA ALA A 225 0.86 -4.32 -13.93
C ALA A 225 1.46 -3.66 -15.19
N VAL A 226 1.16 -2.39 -15.47
CA VAL A 226 1.73 -1.69 -16.65
C VAL A 226 3.23 -1.39 -16.49
N LEU A 227 3.69 -1.11 -15.27
CA LEU A 227 5.11 -0.88 -14.99
C LEU A 227 5.90 -2.20 -15.07
N GLY A 228 5.41 -3.25 -14.41
CA GLY A 228 6.05 -4.57 -14.41
C GLY A 228 6.07 -5.24 -15.79
N ALA A 229 5.09 -4.93 -16.66
CA ALA A 229 5.06 -5.36 -18.06
C ALA A 229 6.24 -4.82 -18.91
N LEU A 230 6.83 -3.69 -18.50
CA LEU A 230 7.94 -3.02 -19.19
C LEU A 230 9.30 -3.27 -18.55
N GLU A 231 9.32 -3.51 -17.23
CA GLU A 231 10.52 -3.95 -16.50
C GLU A 231 11.07 -5.28 -17.01
N ARG A 232 10.22 -6.11 -17.62
CA ARG A 232 10.58 -7.46 -18.05
C ARG A 232 10.59 -7.57 -19.56
N THR A 233 11.72 -7.98 -20.12
CA THR A 233 11.77 -8.60 -21.44
C THR A 233 11.17 -9.99 -21.30
N LEU A 234 9.84 -10.06 -21.18
CA LEU A 234 9.12 -11.34 -21.15
C LEU A 234 9.37 -12.03 -22.50
N GLU A 235 10.22 -13.05 -22.49
CA GLU A 235 10.30 -14.03 -23.58
C GLU A 235 8.88 -14.55 -23.87
N PRO A 236 8.49 -14.77 -25.14
CA PRO A 236 7.12 -15.12 -25.51
C PRO A 236 6.70 -16.51 -24.97
N HIS A 237 6.22 -16.56 -23.73
CA HIS A 237 5.68 -17.75 -23.09
C HIS A 237 4.16 -17.80 -23.24
N CYS A 238 3.70 -17.93 -24.48
CA CYS A 238 2.33 -18.40 -24.77
C CYS A 238 2.41 -19.82 -25.33
N SER A 239 2.81 -20.78 -24.50
CA SER A 239 2.52 -22.20 -24.75
C SER A 239 1.32 -22.59 -23.89
N LEU A 240 0.15 -22.61 -24.52
CA LEU A 240 -1.12 -23.00 -23.91
C LEU A 240 -1.15 -24.52 -23.70
N GLU A 241 -0.68 -24.99 -22.55
CA GLU A 241 -1.17 -26.27 -22.03
C GLU A 241 -2.55 -26.03 -21.42
N ARG A 242 -3.54 -26.78 -21.95
CA ARG A 242 -4.95 -26.74 -21.57
C ARG A 242 -5.07 -26.90 -20.05
N PRO A 243 -5.68 -25.96 -19.30
CA PRO A 243 -5.95 -26.21 -17.89
C PRO A 243 -6.98 -27.34 -17.78
N GLU A 244 -6.52 -28.51 -17.35
CA GLU A 244 -7.39 -29.50 -16.73
C GLU A 244 -7.92 -28.87 -15.44
N THR A 245 -9.15 -28.39 -15.51
CA THR A 245 -10.18 -28.27 -14.47
C THR A 245 -10.91 -26.94 -14.65
N ALA A 246 -11.98 -26.96 -15.46
CA ALA A 246 -12.96 -25.89 -15.48
C ALA A 246 -13.73 -25.90 -14.14
N VAL A 247 -13.41 -24.98 -13.24
CA VAL A 247 -14.24 -24.73 -12.05
C VAL A 247 -15.52 -24.05 -12.53
N ARG A 248 -16.66 -24.68 -12.23
CA ARG A 248 -18.01 -24.16 -12.52
C ARG A 248 -18.22 -22.82 -11.82
N LEU A 249 -18.43 -21.76 -12.60
CA LEU A 249 -19.15 -20.56 -12.15
C LEU A 249 -20.62 -20.95 -11.88
N GLN A 250 -20.99 -21.19 -10.62
CA GLN A 250 -22.39 -21.15 -10.22
C GLN A 250 -22.74 -19.70 -9.84
N ALA A 251 -23.36 -18.99 -10.77
CA ALA A 251 -24.07 -17.75 -10.48
C ALA A 251 -25.37 -18.10 -9.72
N GLY A 252 -25.30 -18.10 -8.38
CA GLY A 252 -26.48 -18.11 -7.52
C GLY A 252 -26.89 -16.68 -7.17
N PRO A 253 -28.19 -16.34 -7.10
CA PRO A 253 -28.64 -15.02 -6.67
C PRO A 253 -28.48 -14.91 -5.14
N TYR A 254 -27.30 -14.53 -4.68
CA TYR A 254 -27.04 -14.22 -3.27
C TYR A 254 -27.07 -12.72 -3.03
N LEU A 255 -28.27 -12.13 -3.13
CA LEU A 255 -28.56 -10.92 -2.35
C LEU A 255 -29.31 -11.38 -1.10
N PRO A 256 -28.72 -11.30 0.11
CA PRO A 256 -29.51 -11.48 1.31
C PRO A 256 -30.55 -10.35 1.41
N ARG A 257 -31.81 -10.71 1.63
CA ARG A 257 -32.86 -9.74 1.97
C ARG A 257 -32.47 -9.07 3.29
N LEU A 258 -32.37 -7.75 3.28
CA LEU A 258 -32.14 -6.92 4.47
C LEU A 258 -33.17 -7.27 5.56
N PRO A 259 -32.74 -7.60 6.79
CA PRO A 259 -33.67 -7.92 7.87
C PRO A 259 -34.41 -6.67 8.36
N ALA A 260 -35.73 -6.80 8.56
CA ALA A 260 -36.55 -5.77 9.17
C ALA A 260 -36.20 -5.60 10.66
N ARG A 261 -36.06 -4.34 11.11
CA ARG A 261 -35.75 -3.98 12.50
C ARG A 261 -36.80 -4.50 13.49
N PRO A 262 -36.44 -5.28 14.52
CA PRO A 262 -37.30 -5.49 15.67
C PRO A 262 -37.07 -4.41 16.74
N ARG A 263 -38.19 -3.97 17.34
CA ARG A 263 -38.26 -3.04 18.48
C ARG A 263 -37.87 -3.75 19.79
N ARG A 264 -37.29 -2.96 20.70
CA ARG A 264 -36.73 -3.30 22.02
C ARG A 264 -37.59 -4.23 22.89
N ALA A 265 -36.91 -5.02 23.73
CA ALA A 265 -37.33 -5.25 25.11
C ALA A 265 -36.11 -5.33 26.05
N LEU A 266 -36.11 -4.49 27.09
CA LEU A 266 -35.26 -4.61 28.27
C LEU A 266 -35.73 -5.81 29.12
N ARG A 267 -34.79 -6.60 29.66
CA ARG A 267 -34.83 -7.16 31.04
C ARG A 267 -33.63 -8.08 31.34
N GLY A 268 -32.85 -7.70 32.35
CA GLY A 268 -32.14 -8.51 33.37
C GLY A 268 -31.09 -9.55 32.93
N ALA A 269 -30.07 -9.89 33.71
CA ALA A 269 -29.70 -9.46 35.06
C ALA A 269 -28.23 -9.83 35.34
N LEU A 270 -27.61 -9.05 36.24
CA LEU A 270 -26.70 -9.46 37.32
C LEU A 270 -25.94 -10.80 37.18
N LEU A 271 -24.62 -10.72 36.96
CA LEU A 271 -23.57 -11.53 37.61
C LEU A 271 -22.20 -11.09 37.06
N GLY A 272 -21.37 -10.40 37.85
CA GLY A 272 -20.01 -10.06 37.39
C GLY A 272 -19.20 -9.05 38.20
N VAL A 273 -19.57 -8.73 39.45
CA VAL A 273 -18.85 -7.68 40.22
C VAL A 273 -17.65 -8.21 41.01
N ALA A 274 -17.44 -9.54 41.12
CA ALA A 274 -16.32 -10.08 41.89
C ALA A 274 -15.00 -10.27 41.10
N ALA A 275 -15.03 -10.31 39.77
CA ALA A 275 -13.84 -10.57 38.94
C ALA A 275 -13.10 -9.29 38.49
N ALA A 276 -13.78 -8.14 38.47
CA ALA A 276 -13.22 -6.89 37.97
C ALA A 276 -12.22 -6.23 38.95
N VAL A 277 -12.40 -6.44 40.27
CA VAL A 277 -11.55 -5.80 41.28
C VAL A 277 -10.18 -6.48 41.40
N GLY A 278 -10.11 -7.80 41.20
CA GLY A 278 -8.85 -8.55 41.20
C GLY A 278 -7.97 -8.26 39.97
N LEU A 279 -8.59 -8.06 38.80
CA LEU A 279 -7.85 -7.75 37.57
C LEU A 279 -7.33 -6.30 37.57
N ALA A 280 -8.12 -5.35 38.09
CA ALA A 280 -7.70 -3.96 38.21
C ALA A 280 -6.55 -3.76 39.21
N SER A 281 -6.52 -4.53 40.31
CA SER A 281 -5.45 -4.45 41.31
C SER A 281 -4.13 -5.09 40.83
N LEU A 282 -4.19 -6.16 40.03
CA LEU A 282 -3.01 -6.72 39.36
C LEU A 282 -2.45 -5.81 38.27
N LEU A 283 -3.32 -5.13 37.50
CA LEU A 283 -2.91 -4.14 36.50
C LEU A 283 -2.29 -2.89 37.14
N LEU A 284 -2.85 -2.39 38.25
CA LEU A 284 -2.26 -1.27 38.99
C LEU A 284 -0.89 -1.64 39.60
N LEU A 285 -0.76 -2.85 40.17
CA LEU A 285 0.51 -3.28 40.78
C LEU A 285 1.60 -3.52 39.73
N GLY A 286 1.24 -4.02 38.55
CA GLY A 286 2.15 -4.14 37.41
C GLY A 286 2.63 -2.78 36.89
N TRP A 287 1.76 -1.75 36.92
CA TRP A 287 2.11 -0.40 36.50
C TRP A 287 3.08 0.31 37.47
N LEU A 288 3.00 0.02 38.77
CA LEU A 288 3.92 0.57 39.78
C LEU A 288 5.31 -0.08 39.77
N LEU A 289 5.49 -1.22 39.10
CA LEU A 289 6.74 -2.00 39.08
C LEU A 289 7.55 -1.84 37.78
N VAL A 290 7.07 -1.06 36.80
CA VAL A 290 7.86 -0.75 35.60
C VAL A 290 8.87 0.36 35.96
N PRO A 291 10.18 0.08 36.01
CA PRO A 291 11.16 1.13 36.23
C PRO A 291 11.14 2.11 35.04
N PRO A 292 11.17 3.42 35.28
CA PRO A 292 11.35 4.40 34.20
C PRO A 292 12.73 4.16 33.57
N GLY A 293 12.75 3.80 32.29
CA GLY A 293 13.98 3.56 31.53
C GLY A 293 14.15 2.14 30.96
N ALA A 294 13.11 1.32 30.91
CA ALA A 294 13.18 0.06 30.17
C ALA A 294 13.40 0.35 28.67
N GLU A 295 14.55 -0.07 28.13
CA GLU A 295 14.81 -0.03 26.70
C GLU A 295 13.69 -0.77 25.95
N ALA A 296 13.11 -0.13 24.94
CA ALA A 296 12.13 -0.80 24.11
C ALA A 296 12.82 -1.95 23.38
N VAL A 297 12.27 -3.16 23.47
CA VAL A 297 12.78 -4.36 22.81
C VAL A 297 12.05 -4.53 21.47
N PRO A 298 12.70 -4.95 20.38
CA PRO A 298 12.01 -5.25 19.13
C PRO A 298 11.04 -6.43 19.31
N ALA A 299 9.82 -6.29 18.79
CA ALA A 299 8.78 -7.32 18.78
C ALA A 299 8.62 -8.00 17.40
N GLY A 300 9.17 -7.40 16.34
CA GLY A 300 9.12 -7.93 14.98
C GLY A 300 9.93 -7.08 14.01
N ALA A 301 9.85 -7.41 12.72
CA ALA A 301 10.46 -6.63 11.65
C ALA A 301 9.41 -6.24 10.62
N LEU A 302 9.50 -5.01 10.11
CA LEU A 302 8.70 -4.48 9.01
C LEU A 302 9.61 -4.29 7.80
N VAL A 303 9.22 -4.84 6.65
CA VAL A 303 9.90 -4.65 5.37
C VAL A 303 8.90 -4.03 4.41
N GLN A 304 9.11 -2.77 4.03
CA GLN A 304 8.19 -2.06 3.16
C GLN A 304 8.92 -0.99 2.35
N TYR A 305 8.49 -0.78 1.11
CA TYR A 305 8.99 0.27 0.22
C TYR A 305 10.53 0.30 0.01
N GLY A 306 11.17 -0.87 0.09
CA GLY A 306 12.61 -1.00 -0.12
C GLY A 306 13.45 -0.56 1.08
N TYR A 307 12.92 -0.66 2.30
CA TYR A 307 13.69 -0.63 3.54
C TYR A 307 13.10 -1.62 4.54
N ARG A 308 13.90 -1.99 5.55
CA ARG A 308 13.41 -2.69 6.73
C ARG A 308 13.68 -1.87 7.99
N LEU A 309 12.89 -2.15 9.03
CA LEU A 309 13.12 -1.70 10.40
C LEU A 309 12.60 -2.75 11.37
N ASP A 310 13.03 -2.69 12.62
CA ASP A 310 12.47 -3.47 13.70
C ASP A 310 11.30 -2.69 14.36
N VAL A 311 10.17 -3.36 14.60
CA VAL A 311 8.98 -2.77 15.21
C VAL A 311 9.13 -2.85 16.74
N PRO A 312 9.07 -1.72 17.47
CA PRO A 312 9.21 -1.73 18.93
C PRO A 312 8.06 -2.49 19.63
N ALA A 313 8.34 -3.13 20.76
CA ALA A 313 7.29 -3.74 21.57
C ALA A 313 6.25 -2.71 22.04
N GLY A 314 4.97 -3.08 21.95
CA GLY A 314 3.85 -2.17 22.26
C GLY A 314 3.52 -1.18 21.14
N TRP A 315 4.16 -1.30 19.97
CA TRP A 315 3.89 -0.51 18.77
C TRP A 315 3.47 -1.42 17.61
N GLU A 316 2.65 -0.88 16.72
CA GLU A 316 2.18 -1.58 15.53
C GLU A 316 2.21 -0.67 14.30
N HIS A 317 2.32 -1.27 13.12
CA HIS A 317 2.22 -0.56 11.85
C HIS A 317 0.76 -0.22 11.56
N THR A 318 0.41 1.07 11.61
CA THR A 318 -0.97 1.53 11.50
C THR A 318 -1.29 2.25 10.21
N GLY A 319 -0.29 2.60 9.40
CA GLY A 319 -0.51 3.24 8.10
C GLY A 319 0.78 3.69 7.43
N GLY A 320 0.66 4.55 6.43
CA GLY A 320 1.80 5.03 5.63
C GLY A 320 1.40 6.00 4.53
N LEU A 321 2.37 6.48 3.77
CA LEU A 321 2.14 7.22 2.53
C LEU A 321 2.95 6.53 1.42
N PRO A 322 2.35 5.63 0.63
CA PRO A 322 3.06 4.89 -0.42
C PRO A 322 3.80 5.80 -1.40
N GLU A 323 3.20 6.95 -1.76
CA GLU A 323 3.77 7.93 -2.69
C GLU A 323 5.10 8.50 -2.17
N ARG A 324 5.22 8.59 -0.84
CA ARG A 324 6.42 9.03 -0.14
C ARG A 324 7.28 7.87 0.35
N ARG A 325 6.87 6.61 0.16
CA ARG A 325 7.51 5.43 0.77
C ARG A 325 7.56 5.54 2.29
N ARG A 326 6.47 6.05 2.89
CA ARG A 326 6.37 6.27 4.32
C ARG A 326 5.58 5.17 5.00
N VAL A 327 6.02 4.71 6.17
CA VAL A 327 5.23 3.91 7.13
C VAL A 327 5.02 4.69 8.42
N LEU A 328 3.97 4.35 9.15
CA LEU A 328 3.58 4.93 10.43
C LEU A 328 3.46 3.82 11.47
N LEU A 329 4.13 3.99 12.60
CA LEU A 329 3.95 3.16 13.78
C LEU A 329 3.23 3.98 14.85
N THR A 330 2.25 3.39 15.53
CA THR A 330 1.59 4.00 16.69
C THR A 330 1.56 3.04 17.88
N PRO A 331 1.41 3.54 19.11
CA PRO A 331 1.27 2.68 20.29
C PRO A 331 -0.01 1.86 20.20
N VAL A 332 0.08 0.54 20.47
CA VAL A 332 -1.08 -0.37 20.49
C VAL A 332 -2.15 0.06 21.50
N ALA A 333 -1.72 0.67 22.62
CA ALA A 333 -2.63 1.16 23.66
C ALA A 333 -3.35 2.47 23.27
N ALA A 334 -2.86 3.18 22.24
CA ALA A 334 -3.39 4.47 21.81
C ALA A 334 -3.20 4.65 20.29
N PRO A 335 -3.83 3.80 19.45
CA PRO A 335 -3.55 3.76 18.01
C PRO A 335 -3.98 5.04 17.28
N GLU A 336 -4.96 5.77 17.83
CA GLU A 336 -5.48 7.04 17.31
C GLU A 336 -4.89 8.27 18.07
N GLY A 337 -3.83 8.05 18.86
CA GLY A 337 -3.15 9.08 19.63
C GLY A 337 -2.24 10.00 18.79
N SER A 338 -1.77 11.08 19.41
CA SER A 338 -0.84 12.01 18.74
C SER A 338 0.59 11.48 18.66
N ASP A 339 0.97 10.55 19.54
CA ASP A 339 2.29 9.92 19.57
C ASP A 339 2.44 8.94 18.40
N LEU A 340 3.44 9.15 17.53
CA LEU A 340 3.71 8.24 16.40
C LEU A 340 5.17 8.27 15.96
N ILE A 341 5.55 7.25 15.18
CA ILE A 341 6.83 7.19 14.46
C ILE A 341 6.54 7.11 12.97
N ALA A 342 7.05 8.05 12.20
CA ALA A 342 7.01 8.01 10.74
C ALA A 342 8.38 7.64 10.19
N VAL A 343 8.47 6.67 9.28
CA VAL A 343 9.72 6.35 8.58
C VAL A 343 9.50 6.50 7.09
N GLU A 344 10.37 7.25 6.41
CA GLU A 344 10.25 7.59 4.99
C GLU A 344 11.56 7.30 4.25
N ARG A 345 11.46 6.76 3.03
CA ARG A 345 12.61 6.55 2.14
C ARG A 345 12.59 7.50 0.94
N SER A 346 13.67 8.25 0.77
CA SER A 346 13.97 9.03 -0.43
C SER A 346 15.18 8.44 -1.17
N PRO A 347 15.00 7.88 -2.39
CA PRO A 347 16.14 7.46 -3.21
C PRO A 347 16.96 8.66 -3.67
N LEU A 348 18.29 8.55 -3.61
CA LEU A 348 19.22 9.60 -4.01
C LEU A 348 19.88 9.32 -5.37
N GLY A 349 19.93 8.05 -5.80
CA GLY A 349 20.50 7.65 -7.09
C GLY A 349 22.02 7.65 -7.16
N TYR A 350 22.70 7.79 -6.01
CA TYR A 350 24.14 7.70 -5.86
C TYR A 350 24.47 7.08 -4.50
N ASP A 351 25.67 6.49 -4.35
CA ASP A 351 26.11 5.89 -3.09
C ASP A 351 26.53 6.99 -2.09
N THR A 352 25.78 7.12 -1.01
CA THR A 352 26.03 8.09 0.06
C THR A 352 27.30 7.83 0.85
N ALA A 353 27.80 6.59 0.86
CA ALA A 353 29.09 6.25 1.46
C ALA A 353 30.26 6.72 0.58
N ALA A 354 30.08 6.71 -0.74
CA ALA A 354 31.06 7.22 -1.70
C ALA A 354 31.05 8.76 -1.79
N GLU A 355 29.88 9.38 -1.65
CA GLU A 355 29.68 10.84 -1.77
C GLU A 355 29.06 11.49 -0.50
N PRO A 356 29.67 11.32 0.70
CA PRO A 356 29.02 11.73 1.95
C PRO A 356 28.90 13.25 2.12
N GLN A 357 29.80 14.02 1.49
CA GLN A 357 29.74 15.49 1.53
C GLN A 357 28.58 16.04 0.70
N ARG A 358 28.32 15.42 -0.47
CA ARG A 358 27.19 15.78 -1.32
C ARG A 358 25.86 15.52 -0.61
N ALA A 359 25.69 14.33 -0.05
CA ALA A 359 24.48 13.98 0.68
C ALA A 359 24.19 14.93 1.85
N ARG A 360 25.21 15.29 2.63
CA ARG A 360 25.08 16.28 3.72
C ARG A 360 24.74 17.68 3.22
N ALA A 361 25.34 18.11 2.11
CA ALA A 361 25.05 19.41 1.52
C ALA A 361 23.62 19.48 0.97
N GLU A 362 23.14 18.44 0.29
CA GLU A 362 21.77 18.34 -0.21
C GLU A 362 20.76 18.34 0.95
N LEU A 363 21.01 17.57 2.01
CA LEU A 363 20.16 17.57 3.21
C LEU A 363 20.13 18.94 3.91
N ARG A 364 21.29 19.61 4.03
CA ARG A 364 21.35 20.96 4.59
C ARG A 364 20.56 21.96 3.75
N ALA A 365 20.69 21.88 2.42
CA ALA A 365 19.94 22.75 1.51
C ALA A 365 18.42 22.54 1.63
N ALA A 366 17.97 21.28 1.80
CA ALA A 366 16.56 20.96 2.03
C ALA A 366 16.06 21.54 3.37
N TYR A 367 16.84 21.42 4.44
CA TYR A 367 16.53 22.03 5.74
C TYR A 367 16.40 23.56 5.64
N ASP A 368 17.34 24.22 4.95
CA ASP A 368 17.33 25.68 4.76
C ASP A 368 16.18 26.16 3.87
N ALA A 369 15.79 25.36 2.88
CA ALA A 369 14.61 25.65 2.09
C ALA A 369 13.34 25.60 2.95
N ALA A 370 13.18 24.55 3.76
CA ALA A 370 12.03 24.39 4.64
C ALA A 370 11.91 25.52 5.68
N LEU A 371 13.03 26.00 6.23
CA LEU A 371 13.04 27.17 7.12
C LEU A 371 12.57 28.45 6.42
N ARG A 372 13.01 28.69 5.19
CA ARG A 372 12.57 29.86 4.39
C ARG A 372 11.09 29.79 4.04
N GLU A 373 10.56 28.58 3.89
CA GLU A 373 9.13 28.32 3.65
C GLU A 373 8.28 28.39 4.94
N GLY A 374 8.90 28.66 6.10
CA GLY A 374 8.21 28.89 7.36
C GLY A 374 8.07 27.65 8.25
N SER A 375 8.80 26.57 7.97
CA SER A 375 8.84 25.40 8.86
C SER A 375 9.45 25.77 10.21
N ALA A 376 8.83 25.34 11.31
CA ALA A 376 9.31 25.58 12.67
C ALA A 376 10.42 24.57 13.06
N PHE A 377 11.51 24.55 12.29
CA PHE A 377 12.64 23.65 12.53
C PHE A 377 13.70 24.29 13.43
N SER A 378 14.35 23.46 14.25
CA SER A 378 15.43 23.88 15.14
C SER A 378 16.44 22.76 15.38
N GLY A 379 17.59 23.08 15.96
CA GLY A 379 18.54 22.09 16.47
C GLY A 379 19.20 21.20 15.42
N TYR A 380 19.45 21.72 14.21
CA TYR A 380 20.13 20.96 13.15
C TYR A 380 21.56 20.54 13.56
N ASP A 381 21.75 19.24 13.73
CA ASP A 381 23.01 18.59 14.05
C ASP A 381 23.36 17.53 12.97
N PRO A 382 24.27 17.86 12.02
CA PRO A 382 24.67 16.95 10.94
C PRO A 382 25.62 15.82 11.37
N ALA A 383 26.09 15.83 12.62
CA ALA A 383 26.98 14.82 13.19
C ALA A 383 26.38 14.15 14.43
N GLY A 384 25.06 14.23 14.58
CA GLY A 384 24.32 13.66 15.68
C GLY A 384 24.51 12.15 15.81
N HIS A 385 24.32 11.66 17.03
CA HIS A 385 24.31 10.24 17.32
C HIS A 385 23.06 9.89 18.13
N PHE A 386 22.35 8.85 17.70
CA PHE A 386 21.16 8.37 18.38
C PHE A 386 21.08 6.85 18.28
N ALA A 387 20.78 6.18 19.39
CA ALA A 387 20.69 4.72 19.46
C ALA A 387 21.91 3.98 18.88
N GLY A 388 23.12 4.50 19.13
CA GLY A 388 24.38 3.91 18.66
C GLY A 388 24.68 4.15 17.16
N ARG A 389 23.90 4.99 16.48
CA ARG A 389 24.05 5.26 15.05
C ARG A 389 24.30 6.73 14.76
N GLN A 390 25.14 7.01 13.76
CA GLN A 390 25.32 8.36 13.23
C GLN A 390 24.08 8.78 12.45
N VAL A 391 23.57 9.97 12.73
CA VAL A 391 22.36 10.55 12.14
C VAL A 391 22.56 12.05 11.92
N THR A 392 21.78 12.63 11.01
CA THR A 392 21.49 14.07 11.08
C THR A 392 20.23 14.25 11.91
N ALA A 393 20.33 14.99 13.01
CA ALA A 393 19.21 15.23 13.92
C ALA A 393 18.70 16.67 13.78
N TYR A 394 17.39 16.86 13.91
CA TYR A 394 16.78 18.19 14.07
C TYR A 394 15.39 18.05 14.69
N ARG A 395 14.79 19.14 15.12
CA ARG A 395 13.48 19.17 15.77
C ARG A 395 12.51 20.01 14.97
N GLN A 396 11.25 19.61 14.96
CA GLN A 396 10.12 20.36 14.44
C GLN A 396 9.07 20.56 15.55
N GLU A 397 8.56 21.77 15.69
CA GLU A 397 7.41 22.07 16.55
C GLU A 397 6.15 22.17 15.69
N ASP A 398 5.13 21.38 16.03
CA ASP A 398 3.86 21.41 15.31
C ASP A 398 2.83 22.34 15.99
N PRO A 399 1.97 23.01 15.21
CA PRO A 399 0.83 23.75 15.76
C PRO A 399 -0.09 22.78 16.51
N GLY A 400 -0.11 22.87 17.85
CA GLY A 400 -0.81 21.91 18.71
C GLY A 400 0.02 21.39 19.88
N GLY A 401 1.30 21.78 19.98
CA GLY A 401 2.15 21.46 21.13
C GLY A 401 2.79 20.07 21.07
N THR A 402 2.68 19.38 19.94
CA THR A 402 3.46 18.17 19.66
C THR A 402 4.82 18.55 19.08
N VAL A 403 5.82 17.74 19.42
CA VAL A 403 7.19 17.90 18.93
C VAL A 403 7.54 16.69 18.08
N VAL A 404 8.25 16.90 16.98
CA VAL A 404 8.83 15.83 16.16
C VAL A 404 10.34 15.93 16.26
N ASP A 405 10.96 14.91 16.85
CA ASP A 405 12.41 14.72 16.76
C ASP A 405 12.72 13.92 15.48
N TRP A 406 13.46 14.53 14.57
CA TRP A 406 13.84 13.94 13.28
C TRP A 406 15.23 13.34 13.36
N TYR A 407 15.37 12.12 12.86
CA TYR A 407 16.64 11.42 12.69
C TYR A 407 16.76 10.94 11.25
N VAL A 408 17.73 11.49 10.52
CA VAL A 408 17.99 11.12 9.14
C VAL A 408 19.21 10.20 9.07
N VAL A 409 18.99 9.01 8.53
CA VAL A 409 20.01 7.99 8.29
C VAL A 409 20.29 7.94 6.79
N LEU A 410 21.56 8.10 6.42
CA LEU A 410 22.01 7.83 5.05
C LEU A 410 22.49 6.38 4.97
N ASP A 411 21.93 5.61 4.04
CA ASP A 411 22.26 4.20 3.86
C ASP A 411 22.24 3.82 2.39
N ARG A 412 23.39 3.41 1.86
CA ARG A 412 23.62 3.12 0.43
C ARG A 412 23.13 4.25 -0.47
N ASP A 413 22.10 3.98 -1.28
CA ASP A 413 21.54 4.89 -2.28
C ASP A 413 20.35 5.71 -1.77
N ALA A 414 20.09 5.70 -0.46
CA ALA A 414 18.86 6.22 0.11
C ALA A 414 19.09 7.10 1.35
N GLN A 415 18.19 8.06 1.49
CA GLN A 415 17.94 8.79 2.72
C GLN A 415 16.72 8.18 3.43
N LEU A 416 16.88 7.82 4.69
CA LEU A 416 15.84 7.27 5.56
C LEU A 416 15.54 8.30 6.66
N SER A 417 14.39 8.97 6.57
CA SER A 417 13.97 9.98 7.54
C SER A 417 13.02 9.35 8.57
N VAL A 418 13.42 9.36 9.84
CA VAL A 418 12.61 8.89 10.98
C VAL A 418 12.11 10.10 11.76
N GLY A 419 10.79 10.33 11.77
CA GLY A 419 10.14 11.39 12.54
C GLY A 419 9.43 10.84 13.77
N CYS A 420 9.91 11.21 14.95
CA CYS A 420 9.42 10.76 16.25
C CYS A 420 8.50 11.82 16.85
N ARG A 421 7.21 11.74 16.56
CA ARG A 421 6.23 12.72 17.04
C ARG A 421 5.73 12.32 18.42
N HIS A 422 5.77 13.26 19.36
CA HIS A 422 5.32 13.02 20.71
C HIS A 422 4.59 14.23 21.32
N THR A 423 3.67 13.93 22.21
CA THR A 423 3.14 14.84 23.22
C THR A 423 4.13 14.98 24.38
N PRO A 424 3.96 15.96 25.29
CA PRO A 424 4.78 16.03 26.51
C PRO A 424 4.70 14.77 27.37
N ALA A 425 3.53 14.12 27.45
CA ALA A 425 3.34 12.90 28.23
C ALA A 425 3.95 11.66 27.55
N GLY A 426 3.93 11.60 26.22
CA GLY A 426 4.45 10.48 25.44
C GLY A 426 5.95 10.51 25.17
N ALA A 427 6.63 11.62 25.47
CA ALA A 427 8.01 11.90 25.03
C ALA A 427 8.97 10.73 25.28
N GLU A 428 8.98 10.18 26.49
CA GLU A 428 9.92 9.11 26.84
C GLU A 428 9.59 7.78 26.14
N ALA A 429 8.31 7.44 26.03
CA ALA A 429 7.86 6.22 25.36
C ALA A 429 8.18 6.27 23.85
N VAL A 430 7.92 7.41 23.20
CA VAL A 430 8.25 7.62 21.78
C VAL A 430 9.76 7.60 21.58
N ARG A 431 10.54 8.25 22.46
CA ARG A 431 12.01 8.26 22.38
C ARG A 431 12.59 6.84 22.45
N ALA A 432 12.13 6.02 23.40
CA ALA A 432 12.57 4.64 23.55
C ALA A 432 12.22 3.78 22.31
N ALA A 433 11.00 3.92 21.80
CA ALA A 433 10.55 3.21 20.60
C ALA A 433 11.30 3.66 19.34
N CYS A 434 11.55 4.96 19.19
CA CYS A 434 12.34 5.49 18.10
C CYS A 434 13.79 5.02 18.13
N ALA A 435 14.37 4.78 19.30
CA ALA A 435 15.72 4.23 19.38
C ALA A 435 15.83 2.86 18.69
N VAL A 436 14.84 1.98 18.85
CA VAL A 436 14.78 0.67 18.16
C VAL A 436 14.70 0.86 16.65
N VAL A 437 13.85 1.77 16.19
CA VAL A 437 13.66 2.04 14.75
C VAL A 437 14.94 2.62 14.13
N VAL A 438 15.54 3.64 14.74
CA VAL A 438 16.76 4.28 14.21
C VAL A 438 17.95 3.32 14.23
N ALA A 439 18.09 2.50 15.27
CA ALA A 439 19.15 1.50 15.36
C ALA A 439 19.05 0.43 14.26
N SER A 440 17.84 0.08 13.82
CA SER A 440 17.59 -1.04 12.92
C SER A 440 17.33 -0.68 11.46
N VAL A 441 16.88 0.56 11.18
CA VAL A 441 16.38 0.94 9.85
C VAL A 441 17.47 0.83 8.78
N ARG A 442 17.20 0.18 7.66
CA ARG A 442 18.19 0.10 6.56
C ARG A 442 17.50 -0.03 5.23
N ALA A 443 18.12 0.48 4.18
CA ALA A 443 17.69 0.27 2.82
C ALA A 443 17.69 -1.25 2.53
N GLY A 444 16.72 -1.70 1.72
CA GLY A 444 16.48 -3.10 1.35
C GLY A 444 17.24 -3.58 0.12
#